data_AF-A0AAF0YF50-F1
#
_entry.id   AF-A0AAF0YF50-F1
#
_cell.length_a   1.000
_cell.length_b   1.000
_cell.length_c   1.000
_cell.angle_alpha   90.00
_cell.angle_beta   90.00
_cell.angle_gamma   90.00
#
_symmetry.space_group_name_H-M   'P 1'
#
loop_
_entity.id
_entity.type
_entity.pdbx_description
1 polymer ?
#
loop_
_entity_poly.entity_id
_entity_poly.type
_entity_poly.pdbx_seq_one_letter_code
_entity_poly.pdbx_strand_id
1 'polypeptide(L)'
;MADVDSSDIVAIKEETKGQTDSVKSFISGGFGGTCAVLVGHPFDLTKTRLQTAAPGTYTGAIDVVKKTLARDGVKGLYRGITPPLIGVTPIFAISFWGYDLGKKIVYSATPGRESPALSTAELGFAGFFSAIPATLVAAPAERVKVLLQVQGQGGKPAYTGPVDVVSKLYKEGGLKSVFRGTGATLARDGPGSAVYFVTYERVKAALSGKPVVDPVTGETAPPPLSLGAVMFAGGSAGVAMWALAIPPDTIKSRIQSAPTGTYSGFFDCARKLIAADGVGALWKGFGPAMARAFPANAATFVGVELSLKAMNSMW
;
A
#
# COMPACT_ATOMS: atom_id res chain seq x y z
N MET A 1 8.01 47.58 25.90
CA MET A 1 6.95 46.98 25.07
C MET A 1 7.66 46.67 23.77
N ALA A 2 8.07 45.42 23.55
CA ALA A 2 8.97 45.06 22.47
C ALA A 2 8.22 45.17 21.13
N ASP A 3 8.71 46.04 20.25
CA ASP A 3 8.23 46.18 18.87
C ASP A 3 8.46 44.85 18.15
N VAL A 4 7.37 44.15 17.83
CA VAL A 4 7.41 42.99 16.93
C VAL A 4 7.66 43.56 15.53
N ASP A 5 8.83 43.27 14.96
CA ASP A 5 9.24 43.80 13.65
C ASP A 5 8.31 43.27 12.54
N SER A 6 8.11 44.08 11.49
CA SER A 6 7.28 43.70 10.35
C SER A 6 7.84 42.47 9.62
N SER A 7 9.14 42.18 9.77
CA SER A 7 9.80 40.97 9.27
C SER A 7 9.35 39.72 10.05
N ASP A 8 9.23 39.80 11.37
CA ASP A 8 8.75 38.72 12.23
C ASP A 8 7.29 38.37 11.95
N ILE A 9 6.44 39.37 11.66
CA ILE A 9 5.03 39.15 11.29
C ILE A 9 4.91 38.43 9.95
N VAL A 10 5.81 38.71 9.00
CA VAL A 10 5.85 38.01 7.70
C VAL A 10 6.34 36.57 7.87
N ALA A 11 7.39 36.36 8.66
CA ALA A 11 7.91 35.02 8.97
C ALA A 11 6.85 34.15 9.67
N ILE A 12 6.16 34.68 10.69
CA ILE A 12 5.08 33.98 11.39
C ILE A 12 3.92 33.65 10.43
N LYS A 13 3.58 34.55 9.51
CA LYS A 13 2.54 34.31 8.49
C LYS A 13 2.95 33.23 7.49
N GLU A 14 4.21 33.19 7.07
CA GLU A 14 4.74 32.16 6.19
C GLU A 14 4.83 30.80 6.88
N GLU A 15 5.29 30.74 8.13
CA GLU A 15 5.28 29.51 8.94
C GLU A 15 3.85 29.00 9.17
N THR A 16 2.91 29.88 9.51
CA THR A 16 1.50 29.53 9.73
C THR A 16 0.85 29.04 8.43
N LYS A 17 1.19 29.65 7.30
CA LYS A 17 0.72 29.23 5.96
C LYS A 17 1.32 27.87 5.57
N GLY A 18 2.61 27.66 5.78
CA GLY A 18 3.27 26.37 5.53
C GLY A 18 2.73 25.24 6.42
N GLN A 19 2.41 25.54 7.68
CA GLN A 19 1.77 24.60 8.60
C GLN A 19 0.34 24.26 8.16
N THR A 20 -0.44 25.27 7.75
CA THR A 20 -1.79 25.12 7.19
C THR A 20 -1.78 24.24 5.94
N ASP A 21 -0.87 24.48 5.00
CA ASP A 21 -0.73 23.72 3.77
C ASP A 21 -0.32 22.26 4.02
N SER A 22 0.51 22.03 5.05
CA SER A 22 0.92 20.69 5.49
C SER A 22 -0.26 19.91 6.10
N VAL A 23 -1.08 20.56 6.94
CA VAL A 23 -2.29 19.95 7.53
C VAL A 23 -3.31 19.62 6.45
N LYS A 24 -3.57 20.53 5.51
CA LYS A 24 -4.46 20.28 4.37
C LYS A 24 -3.95 19.12 3.50
N SER A 25 -2.65 19.04 3.26
CA SER A 25 -2.03 17.93 2.52
C SER A 25 -2.19 16.58 3.23
N PHE A 26 -2.02 16.56 4.56
CA PHE A 26 -2.18 15.36 5.37
C PHE A 26 -3.64 14.86 5.36
N ILE A 27 -4.60 15.75 5.63
CA ILE A 27 -6.03 15.41 5.65
C ILE A 27 -6.51 14.96 4.29
N SER A 28 -6.15 15.67 3.22
CA SER A 28 -6.56 15.32 1.86
C SER A 28 -5.94 14.00 1.40
N GLY A 29 -4.68 13.75 1.74
CA GLY A 29 -4.03 12.45 1.51
C GLY A 29 -4.75 11.32 2.25
N GLY A 30 -5.15 11.51 3.50
CA GLY A 30 -5.92 10.54 4.29
C GLY A 30 -7.30 10.25 3.70
N PHE A 31 -8.01 11.29 3.23
CA PHE A 31 -9.30 11.12 2.57
C PHE A 31 -9.16 10.41 1.22
N GLY A 32 -8.15 10.77 0.42
CA GLY A 32 -7.78 10.04 -0.79
C GLY A 32 -7.52 8.56 -0.51
N GLY A 33 -6.71 8.23 0.50
CA GLY A 33 -6.47 6.86 0.93
C GLY A 33 -7.75 6.10 1.31
N THR A 34 -8.68 6.79 1.99
CA THR A 34 -10.00 6.23 2.34
C THR A 34 -10.82 5.90 1.09
N CYS A 35 -10.90 6.82 0.12
CA CYS A 35 -11.58 6.58 -1.17
C CYS A 35 -10.95 5.40 -1.93
N ALA A 36 -9.62 5.31 -1.94
CA ALA A 36 -8.88 4.22 -2.56
C ALA A 36 -9.24 2.86 -1.95
N VAL A 37 -9.34 2.79 -0.62
CA VAL A 37 -9.75 1.58 0.10
C VAL A 37 -11.20 1.22 -0.24
N LEU A 38 -12.13 2.19 -0.21
CA LEU A 38 -13.55 1.94 -0.50
C LEU A 38 -13.78 1.38 -1.91
N VAL A 39 -13.11 1.94 -2.93
CA VAL A 39 -13.24 1.49 -4.32
C VAL A 39 -12.45 0.22 -4.59
N GLY A 40 -11.26 0.08 -3.99
CA GLY A 40 -10.38 -1.06 -4.23
C GLY A 40 -10.76 -2.33 -3.46
N HIS A 41 -11.43 -2.22 -2.31
CA HIS A 41 -11.64 -3.36 -1.41
C HIS A 41 -12.42 -4.53 -2.02
N PRO A 42 -13.46 -4.34 -2.87
CA PRO A 42 -14.10 -5.45 -3.57
C PRO A 42 -13.13 -6.27 -4.45
N PHE A 43 -12.16 -5.61 -5.08
CA PHE A 43 -11.12 -6.28 -5.86
C PHE A 43 -10.15 -7.05 -4.98
N ASP A 44 -9.76 -6.48 -3.83
CA ASP A 44 -8.90 -7.17 -2.86
C ASP A 44 -9.58 -8.43 -2.32
N LEU A 45 -10.85 -8.33 -1.96
CA LEU A 45 -11.61 -9.46 -1.46
C LEU A 45 -11.67 -10.56 -2.54
N THR A 46 -11.94 -10.19 -3.78
CA THR A 46 -11.99 -11.11 -4.91
C THR A 46 -10.64 -11.81 -5.11
N LYS A 47 -9.54 -11.04 -5.09
CA LYS A 47 -8.16 -11.54 -5.17
C LYS A 47 -7.86 -12.52 -4.03
N THR A 48 -8.03 -12.11 -2.78
CA THR A 48 -7.73 -12.93 -1.61
C THR A 48 -8.53 -14.22 -1.66
N ARG A 49 -9.82 -14.16 -1.99
CA ARG A 49 -10.65 -15.35 -2.11
C ARG A 49 -10.17 -16.31 -3.19
N LEU A 50 -9.77 -15.82 -4.37
CA LEU A 50 -9.17 -16.67 -5.40
C LEU A 50 -7.85 -17.30 -4.94
N GLN A 51 -7.03 -16.54 -4.21
CA GLN A 51 -5.75 -17.00 -3.71
C GLN A 51 -5.90 -18.09 -2.66
N THR A 52 -6.89 -18.01 -1.76
CA THR A 52 -6.99 -18.88 -0.58
C THR A 52 -8.00 -20.02 -0.71
N ALA A 53 -8.93 -19.95 -1.66
CA ALA A 53 -9.98 -20.96 -1.81
C ALA A 53 -9.42 -22.36 -2.06
N ALA A 54 -10.17 -23.37 -1.62
CA ALA A 54 -9.92 -24.75 -2.02
C ALA A 54 -10.09 -24.89 -3.55
N PRO A 55 -9.35 -25.80 -4.20
CA PRO A 55 -9.52 -26.09 -5.62
C PRO A 55 -10.99 -26.39 -5.96
N GLY A 56 -11.46 -25.88 -7.10
CA GLY A 56 -12.84 -26.05 -7.56
C GLY A 56 -13.90 -25.15 -6.90
N THR A 57 -13.57 -24.38 -5.85
CA THR A 57 -14.55 -23.49 -5.19
C THR A 57 -15.05 -22.37 -6.12
N TYR A 58 -14.16 -21.82 -6.95
CA TYR A 58 -14.44 -20.73 -7.87
C TYR A 58 -13.87 -21.02 -9.25
N THR A 59 -14.62 -20.68 -10.29
CA THR A 59 -14.15 -20.77 -11.69
C THR A 59 -13.36 -19.53 -12.12
N GLY A 60 -13.49 -18.42 -11.39
CA GLY A 60 -12.76 -17.18 -11.66
C GLY A 60 -13.24 -15.99 -10.82
N ALA A 61 -12.72 -14.81 -11.12
CA ALA A 61 -13.01 -13.58 -10.37
C ALA A 61 -14.51 -13.22 -10.37
N ILE A 62 -15.16 -13.32 -11.53
CA ILE A 62 -16.59 -13.01 -11.67
C ILE A 62 -17.44 -14.00 -10.86
N ASP A 63 -17.04 -15.27 -10.80
CA ASP A 63 -17.74 -16.28 -9.99
C ASP A 63 -17.62 -15.98 -8.49
N VAL A 64 -16.44 -15.51 -8.03
CA VAL A 64 -16.29 -15.01 -6.66
C VAL A 64 -17.26 -13.87 -6.37
N VAL A 65 -17.34 -12.87 -7.25
CA VAL A 65 -18.25 -11.71 -7.06
C VAL A 65 -19.71 -12.19 -7.02
N LYS A 66 -20.13 -12.99 -8.00
CA LYS A 66 -21.51 -13.52 -8.09
C LYS A 66 -21.89 -14.32 -6.84
N LYS A 67 -21.05 -15.28 -6.43
CA LYS A 67 -21.30 -16.09 -5.22
C LYS A 67 -21.28 -15.25 -3.93
N THR A 68 -20.43 -14.23 -3.87
CA THR A 68 -20.38 -13.31 -2.72
C THR A 68 -21.67 -12.50 -2.60
N LEU A 69 -22.12 -11.91 -3.71
CA LEU A 69 -23.35 -11.12 -3.76
C LEU A 69 -24.59 -11.98 -3.47
N ALA A 70 -24.65 -13.19 -4.04
CA ALA A 70 -25.76 -14.10 -3.81
C ALA A 70 -25.90 -14.53 -2.34
N ARG A 71 -24.79 -14.68 -1.61
CA ARG A 71 -24.83 -15.15 -0.22
C ARG A 71 -24.90 -14.03 0.81
N ASP A 72 -24.07 -13.00 0.66
CA ASP A 72 -23.85 -11.98 1.70
C ASP A 72 -24.28 -10.57 1.25
N GLY A 73 -24.79 -10.44 0.02
CA GLY A 73 -25.11 -9.14 -0.60
C GLY A 73 -23.88 -8.25 -0.79
N VAL A 74 -24.12 -6.96 -1.01
CA VAL A 74 -23.06 -5.96 -1.23
C VAL A 74 -22.14 -5.84 -0.01
N LYS A 75 -22.69 -5.96 1.22
CA LYS A 75 -21.89 -5.94 2.46
C LYS A 75 -20.83 -7.05 2.49
N GLY A 76 -21.10 -8.19 1.83
CA GLY A 76 -20.14 -9.27 1.66
C GLY A 76 -18.84 -8.87 0.95
N LEU A 77 -18.92 -7.95 -0.02
CA LEU A 77 -17.75 -7.43 -0.76
C LEU A 77 -16.85 -6.55 0.11
N TYR A 78 -17.37 -6.04 1.24
CA TYR A 78 -16.67 -5.15 2.17
C TYR A 78 -16.13 -5.86 3.41
N ARG A 79 -16.12 -7.20 3.42
CA ARG A 79 -15.63 -7.98 4.56
C ARG A 79 -14.15 -7.72 4.80
N GLY A 80 -13.79 -7.39 6.04
CA GLY A 80 -12.41 -7.09 6.43
C GLY A 80 -11.89 -5.73 5.97
N ILE A 81 -12.76 -4.75 5.67
CA ILE A 81 -12.35 -3.39 5.28
C ILE A 81 -11.80 -2.55 6.44
N THR A 82 -12.14 -2.88 7.69
CA THR A 82 -11.74 -2.08 8.85
C THR A 82 -10.21 -1.97 9.04
N PRO A 83 -9.42 -3.07 9.01
CA PRO A 83 -7.97 -2.96 9.14
C PRO A 83 -7.30 -2.04 8.10
N PRO A 84 -7.59 -2.13 6.78
CA PRO A 84 -6.98 -1.22 5.82
C PRO A 84 -7.46 0.23 5.97
N LEU A 85 -8.71 0.50 6.37
CA LEU A 85 -9.16 1.89 6.60
C LEU A 85 -8.41 2.58 7.74
N ILE A 86 -8.18 1.88 8.85
CA ILE A 86 -7.45 2.42 10.00
C ILE A 86 -5.94 2.48 9.69
N GLY A 87 -5.43 1.48 8.97
CA GLY A 87 -4.00 1.32 8.73
C GLY A 87 -3.43 2.14 7.57
N VAL A 88 -4.25 2.59 6.61
CA VAL A 88 -3.74 3.18 5.35
C VAL A 88 -2.81 4.37 5.59
N THR A 89 -3.24 5.35 6.36
CA THR A 89 -2.46 6.57 6.66
C THR A 89 -1.17 6.27 7.43
N PRO A 90 -1.19 5.58 8.59
CA PRO A 90 0.04 5.31 9.33
C PRO A 90 1.01 4.40 8.58
N ILE A 91 0.53 3.40 7.82
CA ILE A 91 1.39 2.51 7.04
C ILE A 91 2.12 3.31 5.95
N PHE A 92 1.41 4.17 5.21
CA PHE A 92 2.05 5.01 4.20
C PHE A 92 3.01 6.03 4.80
N ALA A 93 2.65 6.67 5.92
CA ALA A 93 3.55 7.60 6.60
C ALA A 93 4.87 6.93 7.00
N ILE A 94 4.80 5.72 7.59
CA ILE A 94 5.98 4.94 7.97
C ILE A 94 6.77 4.50 6.72
N SER A 95 6.10 4.14 5.63
CA SER A 95 6.76 3.80 4.37
C SER A 95 7.52 4.99 3.80
N PHE A 96 6.92 6.18 3.68
CA PHE A 96 7.63 7.36 3.17
C PHE A 96 8.80 7.76 4.08
N TRP A 97 8.60 7.74 5.40
CA TRP A 97 9.68 7.95 6.36
C TRP A 97 10.82 6.94 6.17
N GLY A 98 10.49 5.65 6.01
CA GLY A 98 11.46 4.60 5.74
C GLY A 98 12.18 4.80 4.40
N TYR A 99 11.49 5.26 3.38
CA TYR A 99 12.08 5.59 2.07
C TYR A 99 13.09 6.73 2.20
N ASP A 100 12.75 7.81 2.91
CA ASP A 100 13.65 8.93 3.17
C ASP A 100 14.86 8.52 4.01
N LEU A 101 14.66 7.67 5.01
CA LEU A 101 15.77 7.09 5.78
C LEU A 101 16.68 6.22 4.90
N GLY A 102 16.10 5.42 4.00
CA GLY A 102 16.85 4.62 3.02
C GLY A 102 17.73 5.49 2.12
N LYS A 103 17.20 6.62 1.61
CA LYS A 103 17.99 7.59 0.84
C LYS A 103 19.12 8.20 1.68
N LYS A 104 18.85 8.58 2.94
CA LYS A 104 19.88 9.11 3.85
C LYS A 104 21.02 8.11 4.10
N ILE A 105 20.69 6.82 4.25
CA ILE A 105 21.69 5.76 4.38
C ILE A 105 22.58 5.72 3.14
N VAL A 106 22.01 5.77 1.93
CA VAL A 106 22.77 5.81 0.68
C VAL A 106 23.71 7.02 0.62
N TYR A 107 23.21 8.22 0.95
CA TYR A 107 24.04 9.43 0.96
C TYR A 107 25.19 9.33 1.98
N SER A 108 24.92 8.81 3.18
CA SER A 108 25.96 8.60 4.19
C SER A 108 27.04 7.59 3.77
N ALA A 109 26.65 6.59 2.96
CA ALA A 109 27.56 5.59 2.41
C ALA A 109 28.31 6.09 1.15
N THR A 110 27.95 7.25 0.60
CA THR A 110 28.56 7.83 -0.61
C THR A 110 29.03 9.28 -0.38
N PRO A 111 29.96 9.54 0.55
CA PRO A 111 30.33 10.89 0.99
C PRO A 111 31.02 11.75 -0.10
N GLY A 112 31.60 11.14 -1.12
CA GLY A 112 32.30 11.83 -2.24
C GLY A 112 31.45 12.02 -3.50
N ARG A 113 30.12 11.96 -3.38
CA ARG A 113 29.18 12.04 -4.51
C ARG A 113 29.13 13.45 -5.10
N GLU A 114 29.30 13.54 -6.42
CA GLU A 114 29.22 14.82 -7.16
C GLU A 114 27.79 15.24 -7.54
N SER A 115 26.85 14.29 -7.68
CA SER A 115 25.47 14.55 -8.09
C SER A 115 24.43 14.13 -7.04
N PRO A 116 23.42 14.97 -6.75
CA PRO A 116 22.33 14.59 -5.84
C PRO A 116 21.42 13.50 -6.42
N ALA A 117 21.55 13.14 -7.70
CA ALA A 117 20.70 12.14 -8.34
C ALA A 117 21.03 10.72 -7.87
N LEU A 118 20.02 10.00 -7.36
CA LEU A 118 20.16 8.59 -6.99
C LEU A 118 20.07 7.68 -8.23
N SER A 119 20.95 6.69 -8.30
CA SER A 119 20.88 5.62 -9.30
C SER A 119 19.66 4.73 -9.08
N THR A 120 19.30 3.92 -10.08
CA THR A 120 18.16 2.99 -9.95
C THR A 120 18.37 1.95 -8.86
N ALA A 121 19.60 1.48 -8.66
CA ALA A 121 19.90 0.53 -7.60
C ALA A 121 19.68 1.17 -6.22
N GLU A 122 20.08 2.44 -6.05
CA GLU A 122 19.91 3.18 -4.80
C GLU A 122 18.44 3.53 -4.52
N LEU A 123 17.69 3.92 -5.55
CA LEU A 123 16.23 4.09 -5.44
C LEU A 123 15.53 2.78 -5.11
N GLY A 124 15.97 1.67 -5.70
CA GLY A 124 15.48 0.33 -5.40
C GLY A 124 15.79 -0.08 -3.96
N PHE A 125 16.99 0.19 -3.47
CA PHE A 125 17.38 -0.03 -2.07
C PHE A 125 16.53 0.79 -1.11
N ALA A 126 16.38 2.10 -1.35
CA ALA A 126 15.54 2.97 -0.52
C ALA A 126 14.07 2.48 -0.53
N GLY A 127 13.57 2.07 -1.70
CA GLY A 127 12.26 1.47 -1.86
C GLY A 127 12.10 0.17 -1.04
N PHE A 128 13.07 -0.75 -1.11
CA PHE A 128 13.05 -1.97 -0.32
C PHE A 128 13.10 -1.66 1.19
N PHE A 129 14.01 -0.77 1.60
CA PHE A 129 14.20 -0.41 3.00
C PHE A 129 12.93 0.20 3.60
N SER A 130 12.20 1.00 2.82
CA SER A 130 10.92 1.57 3.21
C SER A 130 9.88 0.53 3.65
N ALA A 131 9.95 -0.68 3.09
CA ALA A 131 9.02 -1.76 3.39
C ALA A 131 9.27 -2.40 4.75
N ILE A 132 10.48 -2.33 5.30
CA ILE A 132 10.84 -3.01 6.56
C ILE A 132 10.01 -2.48 7.74
N PRO A 133 10.07 -1.19 8.11
CA PRO A 133 9.28 -0.66 9.22
C PRO A 133 7.78 -0.68 8.90
N ALA A 134 7.40 -0.43 7.64
CA ALA A 134 6.00 -0.47 7.22
C ALA A 134 5.38 -1.87 7.40
N THR A 135 6.13 -2.93 7.07
CA THR A 135 5.67 -4.32 7.20
C THR A 135 5.42 -4.71 8.65
N LEU A 136 6.19 -4.17 9.61
CA LEU A 136 5.97 -4.47 11.04
C LEU A 136 4.58 -4.00 11.51
N VAL A 137 4.10 -2.89 10.97
CA VAL A 137 2.75 -2.37 11.28
C VAL A 137 1.70 -3.01 10.39
N ALA A 138 2.00 -3.19 9.10
CA ALA A 138 1.06 -3.71 8.12
C ALA A 138 0.75 -5.20 8.31
N ALA A 139 1.74 -6.05 8.62
CA ALA A 139 1.60 -7.50 8.70
C ALA A 139 0.46 -7.98 9.63
N PRO A 140 0.32 -7.51 10.89
CA PRO A 140 -0.79 -7.92 11.74
C PRO A 140 -2.15 -7.44 11.19
N ALA A 141 -2.22 -6.21 10.65
CA ALA A 141 -3.45 -5.67 10.05
C ALA A 141 -3.85 -6.44 8.77
N GLU A 142 -2.88 -6.80 7.94
CA GLU A 142 -3.09 -7.61 6.74
C GLU A 142 -3.59 -9.00 7.08
N ARG A 143 -2.99 -9.65 8.08
CA ARG A 143 -3.45 -10.97 8.51
C ARG A 143 -4.90 -10.92 8.97
N VAL A 144 -5.28 -9.93 9.78
CA VAL A 144 -6.66 -9.75 10.24
C VAL A 144 -7.60 -9.56 9.04
N LYS A 145 -7.22 -8.71 8.08
CA LYS A 145 -7.96 -8.51 6.83
C LYS A 145 -8.13 -9.83 6.07
N VAL A 146 -7.06 -10.59 5.84
CA VAL A 146 -7.09 -11.85 5.07
C VAL A 146 -8.01 -12.85 5.73
N LEU A 147 -7.89 -13.07 7.04
CA LEU A 147 -8.77 -13.98 7.78
C LEU A 147 -10.24 -13.59 7.65
N LEU A 148 -10.55 -12.29 7.77
CA LEU A 148 -11.92 -11.79 7.59
C LEU A 148 -12.42 -11.96 6.14
N GLN A 149 -11.58 -11.78 5.13
CA GLN A 149 -11.95 -11.92 3.70
C GLN A 149 -12.17 -13.38 3.28
N VAL A 150 -11.42 -14.32 3.87
CA VAL A 150 -11.57 -15.76 3.68
C VAL A 150 -12.88 -16.27 4.28
N GLN A 151 -13.40 -15.61 5.33
CA GLN A 151 -14.72 -15.96 5.84
C GLN A 151 -15.78 -15.80 4.77
N GLY A 152 -16.69 -16.76 4.74
CA GLY A 152 -17.66 -16.80 3.66
C GLY A 152 -17.09 -17.40 2.38
N GLN A 153 -16.22 -18.39 2.47
CA GLN A 153 -15.99 -19.35 1.39
C GLN A 153 -16.67 -20.70 1.67
N GLY A 154 -17.50 -20.76 2.71
CA GLY A 154 -18.13 -21.97 3.25
C GLY A 154 -18.05 -21.96 4.78
N GLY A 155 -18.88 -22.77 5.45
CA GLY A 155 -18.87 -22.92 6.91
C GLY A 155 -19.46 -21.73 7.69
N LYS A 156 -19.50 -21.88 9.03
CA LYS A 156 -19.95 -20.83 9.95
C LYS A 156 -18.87 -19.74 10.08
N PRO A 157 -19.25 -18.45 10.23
CA PRO A 157 -18.28 -17.39 10.52
C PRO A 157 -17.45 -17.72 11.77
N ALA A 158 -16.13 -17.76 11.64
CA ALA A 158 -15.19 -18.01 12.73
C ALA A 158 -14.92 -16.76 13.59
N TYR A 159 -15.15 -15.56 13.02
CA TYR A 159 -14.82 -14.27 13.61
C TYR A 159 -15.95 -13.27 13.41
N THR A 160 -16.27 -12.53 14.48
CA THR A 160 -17.28 -11.46 14.46
C THR A 160 -16.72 -10.12 13.96
N GLY A 161 -15.41 -9.92 14.06
CA GLY A 161 -14.75 -8.70 13.60
C GLY A 161 -13.23 -8.68 13.87
N PRO A 162 -12.54 -7.56 13.58
CA PRO A 162 -11.09 -7.44 13.71
C PRO A 162 -10.56 -7.71 15.13
N VAL A 163 -11.24 -7.21 16.16
CA VAL A 163 -10.85 -7.39 17.57
C VAL A 163 -10.97 -8.86 17.98
N ASP A 164 -12.03 -9.54 17.56
CA ASP A 164 -12.24 -10.98 17.82
C ASP A 164 -11.17 -11.82 17.12
N VAL A 165 -10.75 -11.45 15.90
CA VAL A 165 -9.60 -12.08 15.22
C VAL A 165 -8.34 -11.96 16.07
N VAL A 166 -7.97 -10.75 16.49
CA VAL A 166 -6.76 -10.53 17.30
C VAL A 166 -6.84 -11.31 18.62
N SER A 167 -7.98 -11.26 19.31
CA SER A 167 -8.18 -11.97 20.58
C SER A 167 -8.01 -13.48 20.42
N LYS A 168 -8.63 -14.08 19.40
CA LYS A 168 -8.52 -15.53 19.13
C LYS A 168 -7.11 -15.93 18.69
N LEU A 169 -6.46 -15.16 17.82
CA LEU A 169 -5.09 -15.43 17.42
C LEU A 169 -4.13 -15.37 18.62
N TYR A 170 -4.29 -14.37 19.48
CA TYR A 170 -3.48 -14.24 20.69
C TYR A 170 -3.70 -15.42 21.66
N LYS A 171 -4.94 -15.88 21.81
CA LYS A 171 -5.25 -17.10 22.61
C LYS A 171 -4.68 -18.38 21.98
N GLU A 172 -4.60 -18.46 20.65
CA GLU A 172 -4.07 -19.64 19.93
C GLU A 172 -2.55 -19.78 20.07
N GLY A 173 -1.80 -18.67 20.03
CA GLY A 173 -0.33 -18.74 20.01
C GLY A 173 0.39 -17.42 20.28
N GLY A 174 -0.25 -16.52 21.03
CA GLY A 174 0.31 -15.23 21.43
C GLY A 174 0.66 -14.32 20.25
N LEU A 175 1.68 -13.47 20.45
CA LEU A 175 2.16 -12.53 19.43
C LEU A 175 2.69 -13.25 18.18
N LYS A 176 3.33 -14.41 18.33
CA LYS A 176 3.82 -15.20 17.18
C LYS A 176 2.67 -15.60 16.25
N SER A 177 1.49 -15.90 16.81
CA SER A 177 0.30 -16.15 16.01
C SER A 177 -0.16 -14.88 15.30
N VAL A 178 -0.29 -13.75 15.99
CA VAL A 178 -0.71 -12.48 15.37
C VAL A 178 0.21 -12.05 14.21
N PHE A 179 1.52 -12.24 14.36
CA PHE A 179 2.54 -11.86 13.36
C PHE A 179 2.92 -13.00 12.40
N ARG A 180 2.28 -14.18 12.44
CA ARG A 180 2.63 -15.22 11.46
C ARG A 180 2.25 -14.76 10.04
N GLY A 181 3.22 -14.91 9.13
CA GLY A 181 3.14 -14.38 7.78
C GLY A 181 3.96 -13.10 7.56
N THR A 182 4.54 -12.47 8.59
CA THR A 182 5.36 -11.25 8.42
C THR A 182 6.52 -11.44 7.45
N GLY A 183 7.26 -12.55 7.52
CA GLY A 183 8.34 -12.82 6.57
C GLY A 183 7.86 -12.94 5.11
N ALA A 184 6.71 -13.59 4.90
CA ALA A 184 6.08 -13.66 3.58
C ALA A 184 5.53 -12.31 3.11
N THR A 185 5.10 -11.46 4.05
CA THR A 185 4.64 -10.10 3.78
C THR A 185 5.82 -9.24 3.35
N LEU A 186 6.95 -9.31 4.03
CA LEU A 186 8.18 -8.60 3.65
C LEU A 186 8.73 -9.08 2.31
N ALA A 187 8.67 -10.38 2.02
CA ALA A 187 9.08 -10.95 0.72
C ALA A 187 8.23 -10.43 -0.45
N ARG A 188 6.99 -9.99 -0.18
CA ARG A 188 6.15 -9.26 -1.14
C ARG A 188 6.50 -7.77 -1.15
N ASP A 189 6.55 -7.15 0.02
CA ASP A 189 6.59 -5.69 0.18
C ASP A 189 7.92 -5.06 -0.17
N GLY A 190 9.04 -5.70 0.20
CA GLY A 190 10.37 -5.21 -0.11
C GLY A 190 10.59 -5.10 -1.62
N PRO A 191 10.53 -6.22 -2.38
CA PRO A 191 10.71 -6.18 -3.83
C PRO A 191 9.63 -5.36 -4.53
N GLY A 192 8.38 -5.43 -4.06
CA GLY A 192 7.28 -4.62 -4.59
C GLY A 192 7.56 -3.12 -4.46
N SER A 193 7.96 -2.66 -3.28
CA SER A 193 8.27 -1.25 -3.03
C SER A 193 9.47 -0.78 -3.84
N ALA A 194 10.51 -1.61 -3.98
CA ALA A 194 11.64 -1.31 -4.86
C ALA A 194 11.21 -1.05 -6.30
N VAL A 195 10.40 -1.95 -6.88
CA VAL A 195 9.87 -1.78 -8.24
C VAL A 195 8.94 -0.57 -8.35
N TYR A 196 8.09 -0.34 -7.34
CA TYR A 196 7.19 0.80 -7.31
C TYR A 196 7.96 2.12 -7.38
N PHE A 197 8.89 2.36 -6.45
CA PHE A 197 9.64 3.62 -6.40
C PHE A 197 10.55 3.81 -7.62
N VAL A 198 11.21 2.76 -8.10
CA VAL A 198 12.02 2.85 -9.33
C VAL A 198 11.15 3.21 -10.53
N THR A 199 10.02 2.53 -10.71
CA THR A 199 9.13 2.80 -11.85
C THR A 199 8.53 4.20 -11.75
N TYR A 200 8.08 4.59 -10.56
CA TYR A 200 7.50 5.91 -10.30
C TYR A 200 8.48 7.03 -10.65
N GLU A 201 9.72 6.97 -10.16
CA GLU A 201 10.72 7.99 -10.44
C GLU A 201 11.18 7.98 -11.90
N ARG A 202 11.31 6.82 -12.54
CA ARG A 202 11.69 6.75 -13.97
C ARG A 202 10.60 7.29 -14.89
N VAL A 203 9.34 6.95 -14.63
CA VAL A 203 8.22 7.48 -15.42
C VAL A 203 8.06 8.98 -15.18
N LYS A 204 8.18 9.45 -13.93
CA LYS A 204 8.23 10.88 -13.65
C LYS A 204 9.36 11.58 -14.39
N ALA A 205 10.58 11.07 -14.32
CA ALA A 205 11.73 11.66 -15.00
C ALA A 205 11.53 11.73 -16.52
N ALA A 206 10.86 10.74 -17.12
CA ALA A 206 10.53 10.74 -18.55
C ALA A 206 9.41 11.74 -18.93
N LEU A 207 8.50 12.06 -18.00
CA LEU A 207 7.41 13.01 -18.19
C LEU A 207 7.75 14.44 -17.74
N SER A 208 8.80 14.58 -16.94
CA SER A 208 9.33 15.83 -16.42
C SER A 208 10.05 16.62 -17.50
N GLY A 209 9.78 17.93 -17.55
CA GLY A 209 10.53 18.88 -18.39
C GLY A 209 11.93 19.18 -17.85
N LYS A 210 12.57 20.26 -18.34
CA LYS A 210 13.86 20.72 -17.81
C LYS A 210 13.70 21.17 -16.34
N PRO A 211 14.68 20.90 -15.46
CA PRO A 211 14.67 21.38 -14.07
C PRO A 211 14.44 22.89 -14.01
N VAL A 212 13.66 23.34 -13.03
CA VAL A 212 13.41 24.78 -12.81
C VAL A 212 14.39 25.24 -11.74
N VAL A 213 15.20 26.24 -12.07
CA VAL A 213 16.04 26.93 -11.10
C VAL A 213 15.16 28.00 -10.45
N ASP A 214 14.99 27.91 -9.13
CA ASP A 214 14.32 28.96 -8.36
C ASP A 214 15.12 30.27 -8.54
N PRO A 215 14.50 31.33 -9.07
CA PRO A 215 15.20 32.58 -9.37
C PRO A 215 15.63 33.37 -8.12
N VAL A 216 15.15 33.02 -6.93
CA VAL A 216 15.45 33.69 -5.66
C VAL A 216 16.45 32.89 -4.84
N THR A 217 16.27 31.58 -4.72
CA THR A 217 17.15 30.72 -3.90
C THR A 217 18.28 30.08 -4.70
N GLY A 218 18.20 30.09 -6.04
CA GLY A 218 19.14 29.38 -6.91
C GLY A 218 19.02 27.85 -6.82
N GLU A 219 18.07 27.33 -6.03
CA GLU A 219 17.89 25.90 -5.86
C GLU A 219 17.23 25.29 -7.09
N THR A 220 17.73 24.12 -7.50
CA THR A 220 17.15 23.38 -8.61
C THR A 220 15.96 22.57 -8.09
N ALA A 221 14.75 23.07 -8.30
CA ALA A 221 13.53 22.34 -7.98
C ALA A 221 13.23 21.30 -9.08
N PRO A 222 12.68 20.12 -8.70
CA PRO A 222 12.11 19.21 -9.69
C PRO A 222 11.06 19.97 -10.53
N PRO A 223 11.01 19.77 -11.85
CA PRO A 223 10.05 20.46 -12.69
C PRO A 223 8.62 20.17 -12.20
N PRO A 224 7.72 21.16 -12.23
CA PRO A 224 6.34 20.96 -11.83
C PRO A 224 5.69 19.96 -12.80
N LEU A 225 5.44 18.75 -12.31
CA LEU A 225 4.72 17.72 -13.06
C LEU A 225 3.23 18.03 -13.03
N SER A 226 2.56 17.89 -14.18
CA SER A 226 1.11 17.94 -14.20
C SER A 226 0.53 16.82 -13.35
N LEU A 227 -0.64 17.07 -12.75
CA LEU A 227 -1.34 16.05 -11.97
C LEU A 227 -1.54 14.76 -12.78
N GLY A 228 -1.90 14.88 -14.07
CA GLY A 228 -2.04 13.73 -14.97
C GLY A 228 -0.75 12.92 -15.15
N ALA A 229 0.42 13.57 -15.19
CA ALA A 229 1.70 12.89 -15.27
C ALA A 229 2.03 12.13 -13.98
N VAL A 230 1.74 12.71 -12.82
CA VAL A 230 1.88 12.04 -11.51
C VAL A 230 0.95 10.83 -11.41
N MET A 231 -0.30 10.97 -11.89
CA MET A 231 -1.28 9.88 -11.94
C MET A 231 -0.81 8.73 -12.82
N PHE A 232 -0.31 9.04 -14.02
CA PHE A 232 0.20 8.03 -14.94
C PHE A 232 1.42 7.31 -14.36
N ALA A 233 2.38 8.05 -13.80
CA ALA A 233 3.54 7.46 -13.13
C ALA A 233 3.15 6.54 -11.97
N GLY A 234 2.22 6.96 -11.10
CA GLY A 234 1.70 6.14 -10.00
C GLY A 234 0.95 4.89 -10.49
N GLY A 235 0.14 5.02 -11.54
CA GLY A 235 -0.56 3.91 -12.18
C GLY A 235 0.39 2.87 -12.76
N SER A 236 1.36 3.31 -13.56
CA SER A 236 2.40 2.44 -14.15
C SER A 236 3.25 1.77 -13.07
N ALA A 237 3.64 2.49 -12.03
CA ALA A 237 4.37 1.94 -10.88
C ALA A 237 3.55 0.87 -10.15
N GLY A 238 2.25 1.11 -9.93
CA GLY A 238 1.33 0.14 -9.33
C GLY A 238 1.20 -1.15 -10.16
N VAL A 239 1.06 -1.03 -11.49
CA VAL A 239 1.00 -2.20 -12.39
C VAL A 239 2.32 -2.98 -12.35
N ALA A 240 3.46 -2.31 -12.46
CA ALA A 240 4.78 -2.95 -12.41
C ALA A 240 5.02 -3.67 -11.07
N MET A 241 4.68 -3.02 -9.96
CA MET A 241 4.76 -3.61 -8.62
C MET A 241 3.91 -4.87 -8.53
N TRP A 242 2.64 -4.81 -8.92
CA TRP A 242 1.75 -5.97 -8.80
C TRP A 242 2.13 -7.11 -9.75
N ALA A 243 2.70 -6.82 -10.92
CA ALA A 243 3.24 -7.85 -11.80
C ALA A 243 4.32 -8.70 -11.12
N LEU A 244 5.18 -8.08 -10.30
CA LEU A 244 6.17 -8.79 -9.48
C LEU A 244 5.55 -9.42 -8.21
N ALA A 245 4.63 -8.70 -7.56
CA ALA A 245 4.18 -9.02 -6.21
C ALA A 245 3.11 -10.13 -6.14
N ILE A 246 2.47 -10.51 -7.25
CA ILE A 246 1.38 -11.50 -7.22
C ILE A 246 1.83 -12.90 -6.73
N PRO A 247 2.90 -13.52 -7.26
CA PRO A 247 3.38 -14.79 -6.76
C PRO A 247 3.67 -14.81 -5.24
N PRO A 248 4.46 -13.87 -4.67
CA PRO A 248 4.67 -13.83 -3.23
C PRO A 248 3.41 -13.46 -2.44
N ASP A 249 2.51 -12.63 -2.98
CA ASP A 249 1.23 -12.30 -2.33
C ASP A 249 0.31 -13.52 -2.21
N THR A 250 0.27 -14.40 -3.22
CA THR A 250 -0.49 -15.66 -3.14
C THR A 250 0.04 -16.56 -2.03
N ILE A 251 1.37 -16.72 -1.94
CA ILE A 251 2.03 -17.52 -0.89
C ILE A 251 1.75 -16.91 0.49
N LYS A 252 1.88 -15.59 0.62
CA LYS A 252 1.58 -14.84 1.84
C LYS A 252 0.14 -15.05 2.29
N SER A 253 -0.83 -14.85 1.39
CA SER A 253 -2.26 -15.02 1.69
C SER A 253 -2.57 -16.44 2.16
N ARG A 254 -1.99 -17.46 1.53
CA ARG A 254 -2.11 -18.87 1.96
C ARG A 254 -1.54 -19.12 3.35
N ILE A 255 -0.35 -18.60 3.66
CA ILE A 255 0.27 -18.74 4.98
C ILE A 255 -0.54 -18.05 6.07
N GLN A 256 -1.09 -16.86 5.78
CA GLN A 256 -1.87 -16.07 6.73
C GLN A 256 -3.26 -16.67 6.99
N SER A 257 -3.86 -17.36 6.02
CA SER A 257 -5.19 -17.95 6.15
C SER A 257 -5.20 -19.41 6.60
N ALA A 258 -4.12 -20.16 6.37
CA ALA A 258 -4.09 -21.59 6.68
C ALA A 258 -4.01 -21.87 8.18
N PRO A 259 -4.57 -22.99 8.66
CA PRO A 259 -4.38 -23.45 10.03
C PRO A 259 -2.91 -23.47 10.46
N THR A 260 -2.67 -23.32 11.75
CA THR A 260 -1.32 -23.40 12.31
C THR A 260 -0.73 -24.78 12.07
N GLY A 261 0.52 -24.84 11.58
CA GLY A 261 1.21 -26.07 11.24
C GLY A 261 1.08 -26.54 9.77
N THR A 262 0.19 -25.96 8.95
CA THR A 262 0.03 -26.37 7.53
C THR A 262 1.30 -26.16 6.69
N TYR A 263 2.01 -25.06 6.94
CA TYR A 263 3.22 -24.67 6.21
C TYR A 263 4.34 -24.34 7.19
N SER A 264 5.55 -24.83 6.93
CA SER A 264 6.74 -24.50 7.73
C SER A 264 7.33 -23.13 7.40
N GLY A 265 7.03 -22.60 6.20
CA GLY A 265 7.50 -21.28 5.77
C GLY A 265 7.10 -20.94 4.33
N PHE A 266 7.69 -19.87 3.81
CA PHE A 266 7.41 -19.35 2.46
C PHE A 266 7.67 -20.39 1.37
N PHE A 267 8.86 -20.98 1.35
CA PHE A 267 9.25 -21.94 0.31
C PHE A 267 8.50 -23.28 0.43
N ASP A 268 8.18 -23.76 1.63
CA ASP A 268 7.36 -24.95 1.81
C ASP A 268 5.92 -24.72 1.30
N CYS A 269 5.35 -23.54 1.57
CA CYS A 269 4.06 -23.17 1.01
C CYS A 269 4.09 -23.09 -0.51
N ALA A 270 5.10 -22.44 -1.09
CA ALA A 270 5.29 -22.36 -2.54
C ALA A 270 5.38 -23.74 -3.18
N ARG A 271 6.23 -24.62 -2.63
CA ARG A 271 6.42 -26.00 -3.12
C ARG A 271 5.13 -26.81 -3.05
N LYS A 272 4.44 -26.80 -1.91
CA LYS A 272 3.16 -27.51 -1.73
C LYS A 272 2.07 -26.99 -2.68
N LEU A 273 2.02 -25.67 -2.89
CA LEU A 273 1.05 -25.05 -3.78
C LEU A 273 1.33 -25.41 -5.25
N ILE A 274 2.57 -25.34 -5.70
CA ILE A 274 2.98 -25.73 -7.06
C ILE A 274 2.73 -27.22 -7.30
N ALA A 275 3.01 -28.07 -6.30
CA ALA A 275 2.77 -29.51 -6.41
C ALA A 275 1.28 -29.87 -6.50
N ALA A 276 0.40 -29.10 -5.85
CA ALA A 276 -1.05 -29.36 -5.85
C ALA A 276 -1.78 -28.75 -7.05
N ASP A 277 -1.49 -27.50 -7.39
CA ASP A 277 -2.26 -26.69 -8.34
C ASP A 277 -1.44 -26.23 -9.57
N GLY A 278 -0.16 -26.59 -9.65
CA GLY A 278 0.77 -26.15 -10.69
C GLY A 278 1.27 -24.71 -10.50
N VAL A 279 2.17 -24.27 -11.39
CA VAL A 279 2.80 -22.93 -11.33
C VAL A 279 1.79 -21.79 -11.51
N GLY A 280 0.71 -22.02 -12.27
CA GLY A 280 -0.36 -21.06 -12.47
C GLY A 280 -1.09 -20.67 -11.18
N ALA A 281 -1.01 -21.51 -10.13
CA ALA A 281 -1.59 -21.23 -8.82
C ALA A 281 -1.05 -19.94 -8.19
N LEU A 282 0.23 -19.63 -8.41
CA LEU A 282 0.89 -18.43 -7.88
C LEU A 282 0.31 -17.13 -8.47
N TRP A 283 -0.31 -17.22 -9.65
CA TRP A 283 -0.86 -16.09 -10.38
C TRP A 283 -2.37 -15.88 -10.14
N LYS A 284 -2.98 -16.69 -9.28
CA LYS A 284 -4.38 -16.51 -8.86
C LYS A 284 -4.55 -15.11 -8.26
N GLY A 285 -5.53 -14.37 -8.76
CA GLY A 285 -5.80 -13.00 -8.32
C GLY A 285 -5.10 -11.89 -9.12
N PHE A 286 -4.26 -12.23 -10.12
CA PHE A 286 -3.63 -11.23 -11.00
C PHE A 286 -4.65 -10.29 -11.66
N GLY A 287 -5.71 -10.86 -12.28
CA GLY A 287 -6.76 -10.08 -12.94
C GLY A 287 -7.42 -9.04 -12.02
N PRO A 288 -7.99 -9.44 -10.86
CA PRO A 288 -8.52 -8.50 -9.89
C PRO A 288 -7.52 -7.43 -9.42
N ALA A 289 -6.24 -7.79 -9.24
CA ALA A 289 -5.21 -6.84 -8.82
C ALA A 289 -4.91 -5.78 -9.90
N MET A 290 -4.82 -6.19 -11.16
CA MET A 290 -4.66 -5.27 -12.29
C MET A 290 -5.90 -4.37 -12.47
N ALA A 291 -7.10 -4.97 -12.42
CA ALA A 291 -8.36 -4.27 -12.56
C ALA A 291 -8.58 -3.23 -11.44
N ARG A 292 -8.02 -3.46 -10.25
CA ARG A 292 -8.05 -2.52 -9.12
C ARG A 292 -7.25 -1.24 -9.38
N ALA A 293 -6.13 -1.33 -10.12
CA ALA A 293 -5.12 -0.26 -10.16
C ALA A 293 -5.71 1.09 -10.60
N PHE A 294 -6.44 1.11 -11.71
CA PHE A 294 -7.00 2.35 -12.24
C PHE A 294 -8.16 2.91 -11.40
N PRO A 295 -9.20 2.13 -11.03
CA PRO A 295 -10.31 2.65 -10.22
C PRO A 295 -9.89 3.13 -8.82
N ALA A 296 -9.01 2.37 -8.15
CA ALA A 296 -8.55 2.76 -6.81
C ALA A 296 -7.71 4.03 -6.86
N ASN A 297 -6.81 4.16 -7.85
CA ASN A 297 -6.01 5.37 -8.03
C ASN A 297 -6.89 6.57 -8.36
N ALA A 298 -7.83 6.44 -9.32
CA ALA A 298 -8.77 7.51 -9.66
C ALA A 298 -9.56 7.98 -8.42
N ALA A 299 -10.04 7.05 -7.60
CA ALA A 299 -10.73 7.37 -6.35
C ALA A 299 -9.84 8.12 -5.35
N THR A 300 -8.56 7.77 -5.23
CA THR A 300 -7.60 8.54 -4.42
C THR A 300 -7.56 9.99 -4.85
N PHE A 301 -7.39 10.24 -6.15
CA PHE A 301 -7.23 11.60 -6.67
C PHE A 301 -8.51 12.42 -6.53
N VAL A 302 -9.67 11.84 -6.86
CA VAL A 302 -10.97 12.49 -6.64
C VAL A 302 -11.14 12.83 -5.15
N GLY A 303 -10.76 11.93 -4.26
CA GLY A 303 -10.79 12.19 -2.81
C GLY A 303 -9.89 13.36 -2.40
N VAL A 304 -8.62 13.35 -2.83
CA VAL A 304 -7.67 14.44 -2.54
C VAL A 304 -8.20 15.77 -3.07
N GLU A 305 -8.67 15.81 -4.31
CA GLU A 305 -9.14 17.05 -4.94
C GLU A 305 -10.41 17.60 -4.26
N LEU A 306 -11.40 16.75 -3.98
CA LEU A 306 -12.63 17.17 -3.30
C LEU A 306 -12.35 17.67 -1.89
N SER A 307 -11.48 16.99 -1.15
CA SER A 307 -11.12 17.40 0.22
C SER A 307 -10.32 18.71 0.23
N LEU A 308 -9.37 18.90 -0.68
CA LEU A 308 -8.63 20.17 -0.80
C LEU A 308 -9.57 21.32 -1.18
N LYS A 309 -10.46 21.14 -2.16
CA LYS A 309 -11.46 22.15 -2.53
C LYS A 309 -12.34 22.55 -1.35
N ALA A 310 -12.83 21.56 -0.60
CA ALA A 310 -13.65 21.80 0.58
C ALA A 310 -12.88 22.56 1.67
N MET A 311 -11.64 22.15 1.99
CA MET A 311 -10.83 22.84 2.99
C MET A 311 -10.50 24.27 2.58
N ASN A 312 -10.08 24.50 1.33
CA ASN A 312 -9.78 25.83 0.82
C ASN A 312 -11.00 26.77 0.79
N SER A 313 -12.22 26.22 0.74
CA SER A 313 -13.44 27.03 0.88
C SER A 313 -13.79 27.38 2.34
N MET A 314 -13.23 26.67 3.32
CA MET A 314 -13.53 26.86 4.74
C MET A 314 -12.47 27.71 5.45
N TRP A 315 -11.20 27.53 5.12
CA TRP A 315 -10.06 28.21 5.75
C TRP A 315 -8.79 28.08 4.89
#